data_AF-A0A957R6K2-F1
#
_entry.id   AF-A0A957R6K2-F1
#
_cell.length_a   1.000
_cell.length_b   1.000
_cell.length_c   1.000
_cell.angle_alpha   90.00
_cell.angle_beta   90.00
_cell.angle_gamma   90.00
#
_symmetry.space_group_name_H-M   'P 1'
#
loop_
_entity.id
_entity.type
_entity.pdbx_description
1 polymer ?
#
loop_
_entity_poly.entity_id
_entity_poly.type
_entity_poly.pdbx_seq_one_letter_code
_entity_poly.pdbx_strand_id
1 'polypeptide(L)'
;WSDPAVKPDELKIYPCMLLENADLYAYWQRGEYQPYTEEEVTEILVECMVNTPRYARLTRIIRDIPTDNVVEGFKKANLRQIAAQRLKKRGLRCMDIRSREIRRDTVTAEDLHLRIDTYTTDATAEHFLSFETTDDRIAGFLRLSLPDQTQELPLPELKNHAMIREVHVYGPALPIGEESQGEAQHIGLGSQLIDKAKEISKAAGYSHLAVISAIGTQKYYEKHNFQITGLYMTTAL
;
A
#
# COMPACT_ATOMS: atom_id res chain seq x y z
N TRP A 1 2.39 14.56 -3.93
CA TRP A 1 1.34 13.85 -4.70
C TRP A 1 0.98 14.52 -6.02
N SER A 2 1.26 15.81 -6.22
CA SER A 2 1.12 16.51 -7.51
C SER A 2 2.20 16.13 -8.52
N ASP A 3 3.41 15.80 -8.03
CA ASP A 3 4.50 15.31 -8.87
C ASP A 3 4.20 13.87 -9.37
N PRO A 4 4.07 13.65 -10.69
CA PRO A 4 3.83 12.32 -11.26
C PRO A 4 4.99 11.34 -11.04
N ALA A 5 6.23 11.82 -10.86
CA ALA A 5 7.39 10.96 -10.59
C ALA A 5 7.44 10.46 -9.14
N VAL A 6 6.66 11.05 -8.23
CA VAL A 6 6.68 10.72 -6.80
C VAL A 6 5.28 10.33 -6.31
N LYS A 7 4.91 9.08 -6.63
CA LYS A 7 3.63 8.45 -6.23
C LYS A 7 3.84 7.04 -5.67
N PRO A 8 4.53 6.89 -4.51
CA PRO A 8 4.81 5.58 -3.94
C PRO A 8 3.55 4.88 -3.43
N ASP A 9 3.53 3.55 -3.48
CA ASP A 9 2.48 2.73 -2.88
C ASP A 9 2.53 2.71 -1.36
N GLU A 10 3.75 2.75 -0.81
CA GLU A 10 3.99 2.73 0.63
C GLU A 10 4.91 3.85 1.06
N LEU A 11 4.66 4.38 2.26
CA LEU A 11 5.52 5.34 2.92
C LEU A 11 5.87 4.86 4.34
N LYS A 12 7.15 5.03 4.68
CA LYS A 12 7.65 4.95 6.05
C LYS A 12 8.14 6.34 6.43
N ILE A 13 7.47 6.94 7.40
CA ILE A 13 7.81 8.26 7.92
C ILE A 13 8.58 8.05 9.20
N TYR A 14 9.82 8.51 9.23
CA TYR A 14 10.67 8.47 10.41
C TYR A 14 11.14 9.88 10.72
N PRO A 15 10.53 10.55 11.71
CA PRO A 15 11.05 11.83 12.16
C PRO A 15 12.51 11.65 12.61
N CYS A 16 13.37 12.59 12.24
CA CYS A 16 14.81 12.49 12.49
C CYS A 16 15.09 12.51 14.00
N MET A 17 15.71 11.44 14.51
CA MET A 17 16.14 11.33 15.90
C MET A 17 17.65 11.63 15.98
N LEU A 18 18.03 12.54 16.86
CA LEU A 18 19.43 12.90 17.08
C LEU A 18 20.12 11.85 17.97
N LEU A 19 21.11 11.15 17.41
CA LEU A 19 21.91 10.15 18.11
C LEU A 19 23.36 10.62 18.21
N GLU A 20 23.99 10.41 19.36
CA GLU A 20 25.36 10.87 19.63
C GLU A 20 26.40 10.27 18.67
N ASN A 21 26.17 9.04 18.22
CA ASN A 21 27.08 8.31 17.33
C ASN A 21 26.87 8.61 15.83
N ALA A 22 26.00 9.55 15.47
CA ALA A 22 25.73 9.92 14.09
C ALA A 22 26.38 11.27 13.73
N ASP A 23 26.79 11.46 12.48
CA ASP A 23 27.43 12.71 12.02
C ASP A 23 26.61 13.97 12.34
N LEU A 24 25.27 13.84 12.32
CA LEU A 24 24.34 14.91 12.62
C LEU A 24 24.53 15.50 14.03
N TYR A 25 25.06 14.72 14.98
CA TYR A 25 25.41 15.18 16.32
C TYR A 25 26.46 16.29 16.30
N ALA A 26 27.49 16.20 15.45
CA ALA A 26 28.50 17.23 15.36
C ALA A 26 27.94 18.56 14.82
N TYR A 27 26.97 18.51 13.90
CA TYR A 27 26.27 19.71 13.40
C TYR A 27 25.42 20.35 14.50
N TRP A 28 24.72 19.53 15.28
CA TRP A 28 23.97 19.99 16.45
C TRP A 28 24.89 20.65 17.49
N GLN A 29 26.04 20.04 17.81
CA GLN A 29 27.01 20.62 18.75
C GLN A 29 27.54 22.00 18.31
N ARG A 30 27.59 22.27 17.00
CA ARG A 30 27.96 23.58 16.44
C ARG A 30 26.78 24.56 16.31
N GLY A 31 25.56 24.15 16.68
CA GLY A 31 24.34 24.96 16.53
C GLY A 31 23.82 25.05 15.10
N GLU A 32 24.32 24.21 14.18
CA GLU A 32 23.93 24.21 12.75
C GLU A 32 22.69 23.35 12.47
N TYR A 33 22.27 22.53 13.43
CA TYR A 33 21.08 21.69 13.34
C TYR A 33 20.28 21.77 14.64
N GLN A 34 18.97 21.99 14.52
CA GLN A 34 18.03 21.94 15.63
C GLN A 34 17.02 20.80 15.37
N PRO A 35 16.97 19.76 16.23
CA PRO A 35 15.95 18.74 16.13
C PRO A 35 14.55 19.32 16.31
N TYR A 36 13.57 18.79 15.59
CA TYR A 36 12.17 19.14 15.84
C TYR A 36 11.74 18.80 17.25
N THR A 37 10.95 19.70 17.82
CA THR A 37 10.20 19.47 19.05
C THR A 37 9.12 18.41 18.83
N GLU A 38 8.61 17.84 19.92
CA GLU A 38 7.53 16.86 19.84
C GLU A 38 6.26 17.42 19.20
N GLU A 39 5.94 18.69 19.45
CA GLU A 39 4.75 19.33 18.88
C GLU A 39 4.91 19.52 17.37
N GLU A 40 6.07 20.00 16.90
CA GLU A 40 6.38 20.11 15.46
C GLU A 40 6.29 18.76 14.76
N VAL A 41 6.90 17.71 15.34
CA VAL A 41 6.80 16.35 14.79
C VAL A 41 5.35 15.90 14.73
N THR A 42 4.57 16.13 15.79
CA THR A 42 3.17 15.70 15.82
C THR A 42 2.34 16.40 14.75
N GLU A 43 2.53 17.71 14.56
CA GLU A 43 1.84 18.48 13.52
C GLU A 43 2.23 18.03 12.11
N ILE A 44 3.52 17.82 11.85
CA ILE A 44 3.99 17.28 10.57
C ILE A 44 3.36 15.91 10.30
N LEU A 45 3.29 15.03 11.31
CA LEU A 45 2.67 13.72 11.16
C LEU A 45 1.17 13.81 10.86
N VAL A 46 0.45 14.72 11.51
CA VAL A 46 -0.96 15.00 11.22
C VAL A 46 -1.13 15.41 9.76
N GLU A 47 -0.32 16.36 9.28
CA GLU A 47 -0.36 16.81 7.88
C GLU A 47 -0.02 15.69 6.91
N CYS A 48 1.03 14.90 7.17
CA CYS A 48 1.37 13.75 6.34
C CYS A 48 0.22 12.73 6.26
N MET A 49 -0.44 12.44 7.39
CA MET A 49 -1.54 11.49 7.45
C MET A 49 -2.76 11.95 6.66
N VAL A 50 -3.16 13.23 6.77
CA VAL A 50 -4.30 13.79 6.02
C VAL A 50 -4.03 13.80 4.52
N ASN A 51 -2.82 14.18 4.14
CA ASN A 51 -2.46 14.34 2.74
C ASN A 51 -2.13 13.01 2.05
N THR A 52 -2.03 11.88 2.77
CA THR A 52 -1.73 10.58 2.15
C THR A 52 -2.92 10.07 1.34
N PRO A 53 -2.76 9.80 0.03
CA PRO A 53 -3.82 9.30 -0.83
C PRO A 53 -4.34 7.94 -0.40
N ARG A 54 -5.57 7.65 -0.84
CA ARG A 54 -6.28 6.40 -0.57
C ARG A 54 -5.56 5.14 -1.03
N TYR A 55 -4.82 5.23 -2.15
CA TYR A 55 -4.06 4.11 -2.70
C TYR A 55 -2.75 3.85 -1.96
N ALA A 56 -2.28 4.80 -1.13
CA ALA A 56 -1.00 4.71 -0.46
C ALA A 56 -1.16 4.14 0.96
N ARG A 57 -0.12 3.47 1.45
CA ARG A 57 -0.09 2.87 2.78
C ARG A 57 0.97 3.52 3.66
N LEU A 58 0.57 4.07 4.81
CA LEU A 58 1.52 4.54 5.83
C LEU A 58 1.96 3.36 6.70
N THR A 59 2.91 2.58 6.19
CA THR A 59 3.40 1.34 6.82
C THR A 59 3.95 1.59 8.22
N ARG A 60 4.71 2.67 8.40
CA ARG A 60 5.33 3.01 9.70
C ARG A 60 5.52 4.51 9.86
N ILE A 61 5.32 5.02 11.08
CA ILE A 61 5.35 6.47 11.40
C ILE A 61 6.42 6.81 12.47
N ILE A 62 7.10 5.81 13.04
CA ILE A 62 8.17 5.97 14.05
C ILE A 62 9.11 4.78 14.00
N ARG A 63 10.40 5.01 14.24
CA ARG A 63 11.43 3.97 14.31
C ARG A 63 11.55 3.46 15.75
N ASP A 64 11.72 2.16 15.93
CA ASP A 64 12.07 1.61 17.25
C ASP A 64 13.54 1.91 17.52
N ILE A 65 13.80 3.07 18.13
CA ILE A 65 15.11 3.40 18.70
C ILE A 65 14.89 3.59 20.20
N PRO A 66 15.74 2.99 21.06
CA PRO A 66 15.72 3.26 22.49
C PRO A 66 15.84 4.76 22.75
N THR A 67 14.90 5.32 23.49
CA THR A 67 14.80 6.77 23.74
C THR A 67 15.97 7.31 24.55
N ASP A 68 16.64 6.44 25.31
CA ASP A 68 17.83 6.75 26.10
C ASP A 68 19.02 7.12 25.21
N ASN A 69 19.02 6.67 23.95
CA ASN A 69 20.05 7.02 22.97
C ASN A 69 19.76 8.34 22.24
N VAL A 70 18.59 8.96 22.48
CA VAL A 70 18.22 10.23 21.85
C VAL A 70 18.76 11.39 22.67
N VAL A 71 19.68 12.12 22.07
CA VAL A 71 20.37 13.27 22.67
C VAL A 71 19.35 14.38 22.96
N GLU A 72 18.65 14.85 21.93
CA GLU A 72 17.67 15.94 22.00
C GLU A 72 16.55 15.73 20.97
N GLY A 73 15.40 16.38 21.21
CA GLY A 73 14.19 16.29 20.37
C GLY A 73 13.10 15.45 21.03
N PHE A 74 12.22 14.89 20.20
CA PHE A 74 11.11 14.06 20.67
C PHE A 74 11.59 12.69 21.18
N LYS A 75 10.95 12.20 22.26
CA LYS A 75 11.27 10.89 22.86
C LYS A 75 10.06 9.96 22.97
N LYS A 76 8.86 10.38 22.57
CA LYS A 76 7.67 9.52 22.66
C LYS A 76 7.66 8.44 21.59
N ALA A 77 7.45 7.19 22.02
CA ALA A 77 7.33 6.04 21.13
C ALA A 77 5.92 5.87 20.51
N ASN A 78 4.92 6.63 20.97
CA ASN A 78 3.51 6.50 20.56
C ASN A 78 2.97 7.67 19.71
N LEU A 79 3.83 8.41 19.00
CA LEU A 79 3.42 9.56 18.18
C LEU A 79 2.31 9.26 17.16
N ARG A 80 2.25 8.04 16.58
CA ARG A 80 1.15 7.69 15.66
C ARG A 80 -0.21 7.76 16.36
N GLN A 81 -0.28 7.30 17.61
CA GLN A 81 -1.51 7.36 18.39
C GLN A 81 -1.86 8.82 18.73
N ILE A 82 -0.86 9.62 19.09
CA ILE A 82 -1.03 11.05 19.41
C ILE A 82 -1.54 11.80 18.17
N ALA A 83 -0.92 11.62 17.01
CA ALA A 83 -1.35 12.21 15.75
C ALA A 83 -2.77 11.77 15.37
N ALA A 84 -3.10 10.48 15.51
CA ALA A 84 -4.45 9.97 15.25
C ALA A 84 -5.51 10.58 16.18
N GLN A 85 -5.19 10.78 17.47
CA GLN A 85 -6.09 11.47 18.41
C GLN A 85 -6.28 12.93 18.02
N ARG A 86 -5.23 13.60 17.54
CA ARG A 86 -5.29 14.99 17.11
C ARG A 86 -6.14 15.16 15.86
N LEU A 87 -6.01 14.27 14.88
CA LEU A 87 -6.90 14.18 13.71
C LEU A 87 -8.36 14.07 14.14
N LYS A 88 -8.67 13.13 15.06
CA LYS A 88 -10.03 12.93 15.57
C LYS A 88 -10.58 14.18 16.25
N LYS A 89 -9.78 14.87 17.07
CA LYS A 89 -10.17 16.13 17.72
C LYS A 89 -10.45 17.25 16.71
N ARG A 90 -9.75 17.27 15.57
CA ARG A 90 -9.95 18.22 14.46
C ARG A 90 -11.08 17.82 13.49
N GLY A 91 -11.73 16.68 13.69
CA GLY A 91 -12.72 16.15 12.75
C GLY A 91 -12.12 15.68 11.42
N LEU A 92 -10.80 15.47 11.37
CA LEU A 92 -10.08 15.01 10.19
C LEU A 92 -9.94 13.48 10.20
N ARG A 93 -9.81 12.88 9.01
CA ARG A 93 -9.61 11.44 8.83
C ARG A 93 -8.38 11.17 7.97
N CYS A 94 -7.61 10.15 8.35
CA CYS A 94 -6.54 9.60 7.53
C CYS A 94 -7.15 8.54 6.61
N MET A 95 -6.98 8.70 5.31
CA MET A 95 -7.59 7.80 4.31
C MET A 95 -6.59 6.83 3.69
N ASP A 96 -5.37 6.74 4.23
CA ASP A 96 -4.38 5.73 3.82
C ASP A 96 -4.91 4.30 4.03
N ILE A 97 -4.34 3.34 3.31
CA ILE A 97 -4.74 1.93 3.39
C ILE A 97 -4.69 1.43 4.83
N ARG A 98 -3.62 1.71 5.60
CA ARG A 98 -3.44 1.17 6.96
C ARG A 98 -4.53 1.63 7.92
N SER A 99 -5.06 2.84 7.73
CA SER A 99 -6.15 3.36 8.56
C SER A 99 -7.50 2.76 8.16
N ARG A 100 -7.60 2.13 6.99
CA ARG A 100 -8.83 1.56 6.42
C ARG A 100 -8.88 0.03 6.39
N GLU A 101 -7.78 -0.70 6.57
CA GLU A 101 -7.74 -2.18 6.56
C GLU A 101 -8.78 -2.78 7.52
N ILE A 102 -9.66 -3.67 7.06
CA ILE A 102 -10.52 -4.46 7.96
C ILE A 102 -9.63 -5.29 8.88
N ARG A 103 -9.93 -5.30 10.18
CA ARG A 103 -9.09 -6.00 11.17
C ARG A 103 -9.67 -7.38 11.47
N ARG A 104 -10.25 -7.54 12.65
CA ARG A 104 -10.95 -8.76 13.07
C ARG A 104 -12.45 -8.67 12.80
N ASP A 105 -12.87 -7.64 12.08
CA ASP A 105 -14.27 -7.39 11.79
C ASP A 105 -14.71 -8.38 10.71
N THR A 106 -15.79 -9.13 10.98
CA THR A 106 -16.41 -10.00 9.99
C THR A 106 -17.17 -9.12 9.01
N VAL A 107 -16.88 -9.28 7.72
CA VAL A 107 -17.57 -8.57 6.64
C VAL A 107 -18.13 -9.61 5.69
N THR A 108 -19.40 -9.46 5.28
CA THR A 108 -20.01 -10.32 4.26
C THR A 108 -19.85 -9.70 2.87
N ALA A 109 -20.06 -10.51 1.82
CA ALA A 109 -19.87 -10.06 0.45
C ALA A 109 -20.84 -8.91 0.07
N GLU A 110 -22.03 -8.91 0.65
CA GLU A 110 -23.11 -7.96 0.36
C GLU A 110 -22.81 -6.56 0.91
N ASP A 111 -21.93 -6.46 1.92
CA ASP A 111 -21.50 -5.20 2.51
C ASP A 111 -20.39 -4.51 1.70
N LEU A 112 -19.84 -5.21 0.70
CA LEU A 112 -18.68 -4.76 -0.06
C LEU A 112 -19.08 -4.22 -1.44
N HIS A 113 -18.44 -3.12 -1.81
CA HIS A 113 -18.51 -2.57 -3.15
C HIS A 113 -17.11 -2.40 -3.73
N LEU A 114 -16.99 -2.57 -5.04
CA LEU A 114 -15.73 -2.35 -5.75
C LEU A 114 -15.55 -0.85 -6.02
N ARG A 115 -14.39 -0.32 -5.65
CA ARG A 115 -13.92 1.03 -5.95
C ARG A 115 -12.67 0.96 -6.80
N ILE A 116 -12.52 1.93 -7.72
CA ILE A 116 -11.34 2.04 -8.59
C ILE A 116 -10.84 3.48 -8.55
N ASP A 117 -9.71 3.70 -7.88
CA ASP A 117 -9.01 4.98 -7.86
C ASP A 117 -7.91 4.98 -8.93
N THR A 118 -8.02 5.87 -9.92
CA THR A 118 -7.06 5.94 -11.04
C THR A 118 -6.15 7.15 -10.90
N TYR A 119 -4.86 6.99 -11.17
CA TYR A 119 -3.87 8.08 -11.15
C TYR A 119 -2.75 7.81 -12.13
N THR A 120 -2.14 8.86 -12.68
CA THR A 120 -1.01 8.75 -13.60
C THR A 120 0.33 8.94 -12.89
N THR A 121 1.34 8.18 -13.29
CA THR A 121 2.75 8.47 -13.00
C THR A 121 3.39 9.11 -14.24
N ASP A 122 4.71 9.27 -14.25
CA ASP A 122 5.48 9.68 -15.41
C ASP A 122 5.64 8.57 -16.47
N ALA A 123 5.41 7.30 -16.11
CA ALA A 123 5.57 6.14 -16.99
C ALA A 123 4.31 5.27 -17.18
N THR A 124 3.30 5.40 -16.31
CA THR A 124 2.17 4.46 -16.23
C THR A 124 0.85 5.15 -15.90
N ALA A 125 -0.25 4.54 -16.32
CA ALA A 125 -1.57 4.77 -15.72
C ALA A 125 -1.82 3.69 -14.66
N GLU A 126 -2.05 4.10 -13.42
CA GLU A 126 -2.26 3.21 -12.28
C GLU A 126 -3.73 3.16 -11.91
N HIS A 127 -4.22 1.96 -11.64
CA HIS A 127 -5.56 1.68 -11.12
C HIS A 127 -5.43 0.94 -9.79
N PHE A 128 -5.88 1.57 -8.71
CA PHE A 128 -6.02 0.95 -7.41
C PHE A 128 -7.46 0.45 -7.27
N LEU A 129 -7.64 -0.87 -7.38
CA LEU A 129 -8.92 -1.54 -7.22
C LEU A 129 -9.05 -1.98 -5.76
N SER A 130 -10.16 -1.68 -5.10
CA SER A 130 -10.40 -2.10 -3.71
C SER A 130 -11.85 -2.54 -3.50
N PHE A 131 -12.03 -3.61 -2.74
CA PHE A 131 -13.32 -3.94 -2.15
C PHE A 131 -13.44 -3.23 -0.81
N GLU A 132 -14.42 -2.33 -0.71
CA GLU A 132 -14.61 -1.44 0.43
C GLU A 132 -16.00 -1.61 1.05
N THR A 133 -16.09 -1.50 2.37
CA THR A 133 -17.37 -1.42 3.09
C THR A 133 -17.99 -0.04 2.95
N THR A 134 -19.26 0.09 3.35
CA THR A 134 -19.96 1.39 3.37
C THR A 134 -19.32 2.43 4.29
N ASP A 135 -18.52 2.01 5.28
CA ASP A 135 -17.75 2.87 6.19
C ASP A 135 -16.27 3.05 5.77
N ASP A 136 -15.96 2.87 4.47
CA ASP A 136 -14.63 3.06 3.86
C ASP A 136 -13.54 2.08 4.36
N ARG A 137 -13.91 0.89 4.85
CA ARG A 137 -12.93 -0.13 5.28
C ARG A 137 -12.56 -1.05 4.12
N ILE A 138 -11.28 -1.39 3.97
CA ILE A 138 -10.78 -2.19 2.84
C ILE A 138 -10.74 -3.67 3.24
N ALA A 139 -11.48 -4.50 2.51
CA ALA A 139 -11.45 -5.96 2.61
C ALA A 139 -10.42 -6.62 1.69
N GLY A 140 -10.05 -5.97 0.61
CA GLY A 140 -8.98 -6.41 -0.27
C GLY A 140 -8.72 -5.38 -1.35
N PHE A 141 -7.53 -5.41 -1.94
CA PHE A 141 -7.16 -4.51 -3.02
C PHE A 141 -6.21 -5.17 -4.02
N LEU A 142 -6.13 -4.56 -5.20
CA LEU A 142 -5.22 -4.90 -6.27
C LEU A 142 -4.63 -3.62 -6.87
N ARG A 143 -3.33 -3.63 -7.13
CA ARG A 143 -2.62 -2.56 -7.84
C ARG A 143 -2.37 -2.98 -9.29
N LEU A 144 -3.05 -2.34 -10.22
CA LEU A 144 -2.87 -2.55 -11.65
C LEU A 144 -2.13 -1.35 -12.25
N SER A 145 -1.03 -1.63 -12.94
CA SER A 145 -0.24 -0.67 -13.70
C SER A 145 -0.42 -0.92 -15.19
N LEU A 146 -0.68 0.14 -15.94
CA LEU A 146 -0.75 0.16 -17.40
C LEU A 146 0.41 1.01 -17.94
N PRO A 147 1.55 0.42 -18.29
CA PRO A 147 2.72 1.15 -18.79
C PRO A 147 2.48 1.82 -20.14
N ASP A 148 2.93 3.07 -20.31
CA ASP A 148 2.79 3.78 -21.58
C ASP A 148 3.44 2.99 -22.74
N GLN A 149 2.61 2.49 -23.66
CA GLN A 149 3.06 1.68 -24.79
C GLN A 149 3.88 2.48 -25.82
N THR A 150 3.87 3.82 -25.74
CA THR A 150 4.67 4.69 -26.61
C THR A 150 6.09 4.89 -26.09
N GLN A 151 6.36 4.54 -24.83
CA GLN A 151 7.67 4.66 -24.20
C GLN A 151 8.41 3.33 -24.23
N GLU A 152 9.73 3.40 -24.40
CA GLU A 152 10.57 2.22 -24.28
C GLU A 152 10.73 1.86 -22.80
N LEU A 153 10.16 0.72 -22.40
CA LEU A 153 10.28 0.23 -21.04
C LEU A 153 11.69 -0.35 -20.81
N PRO A 154 12.29 -0.16 -19.63
CA PRO A 154 13.58 -0.76 -19.28
C PRO A 154 13.50 -2.29 -19.12
N LEU A 155 12.30 -2.87 -19.23
CA LEU A 155 11.99 -4.30 -19.08
C LEU A 155 11.31 -4.79 -20.37
N PRO A 156 12.07 -5.21 -21.40
CA PRO A 156 11.52 -5.58 -22.70
C PRO A 156 10.55 -6.75 -22.64
N GLU A 157 10.69 -7.65 -21.66
CA GLU A 157 9.77 -8.77 -21.42
C GLU A 157 8.36 -8.34 -21.01
N LEU A 158 8.18 -7.09 -20.56
CA LEU A 158 6.89 -6.51 -20.21
C LEU A 158 6.27 -5.69 -21.35
N LYS A 159 6.89 -5.68 -22.54
CA LYS A 159 6.30 -5.02 -23.70
C LYS A 159 4.90 -5.58 -23.97
N ASN A 160 3.93 -4.69 -24.18
CA ASN A 160 2.51 -5.01 -24.39
C ASN A 160 1.81 -5.74 -23.22
N HIS A 161 2.41 -5.74 -22.02
CA HIS A 161 1.80 -6.28 -20.81
C HIS A 161 1.27 -5.17 -19.92
N ALA A 162 0.03 -5.34 -19.45
CA ALA A 162 -0.41 -4.71 -18.22
C ALA A 162 0.20 -5.48 -17.03
N MET A 163 0.26 -4.86 -15.85
CA MET A 163 0.96 -5.45 -14.69
C MET A 163 0.11 -5.37 -13.42
N ILE A 164 -0.17 -6.52 -12.82
CA ILE A 164 -0.58 -6.60 -11.41
C ILE A 164 0.68 -6.52 -10.54
N ARG A 165 0.81 -5.43 -9.79
CA ARG A 165 1.96 -5.18 -8.91
C ARG A 165 1.76 -5.77 -7.52
N GLU A 166 0.50 -5.84 -7.08
CA GLU A 166 0.14 -6.38 -5.77
C GLU A 166 -1.32 -6.84 -5.79
N VAL A 167 -1.60 -7.96 -5.11
CA VAL A 167 -2.95 -8.38 -4.70
C VAL A 167 -2.90 -8.67 -3.21
N HIS A 168 -3.82 -8.10 -2.45
CA HIS A 168 -3.92 -8.32 -1.02
C HIS A 168 -5.39 -8.46 -0.62
N VAL A 169 -5.72 -9.51 0.14
CA VAL A 169 -7.05 -9.70 0.70
C VAL A 169 -6.91 -9.79 2.22
N TYR A 170 -7.62 -8.91 2.93
CA TYR A 170 -7.71 -8.90 4.37
C TYR A 170 -8.81 -9.88 4.82
N GLY A 171 -8.55 -10.59 5.91
CA GLY A 171 -9.45 -11.62 6.42
C GLY A 171 -8.64 -12.75 7.06
N PRO A 172 -9.28 -13.68 7.79
CA PRO A 172 -8.57 -14.86 8.24
C PRO A 172 -8.09 -15.59 6.98
N ALA A 173 -6.77 -15.65 6.79
CA ALA A 173 -6.19 -16.74 6.04
C ALA A 173 -6.65 -18.01 6.76
N LEU A 174 -7.77 -18.59 6.35
CA LEU A 174 -8.19 -19.87 6.85
C LEU A 174 -7.02 -20.82 6.60
N PRO A 175 -6.54 -21.53 7.63
CA PRO A 175 -5.45 -22.47 7.46
C PRO A 175 -5.81 -23.41 6.30
N ILE A 176 -4.93 -23.45 5.30
CA ILE A 176 -5.04 -24.41 4.20
C ILE A 176 -4.85 -25.79 4.84
N GLY A 177 -5.94 -26.54 4.93
CA GLY A 177 -5.92 -27.92 5.38
C GLY A 177 -6.48 -28.10 6.78
N GLU A 178 -7.80 -28.15 6.89
CA GLU A 178 -8.50 -29.12 7.72
C GLU A 178 -9.89 -29.27 7.11
N GLU A 179 -10.22 -30.50 6.73
CA GLU A 179 -11.54 -30.90 6.22
C GLU A 179 -12.63 -30.46 7.21
N SER A 180 -13.20 -29.29 6.97
CA SER A 180 -14.37 -28.80 7.69
C SER A 180 -15.54 -28.87 6.72
N GLN A 181 -16.37 -29.90 6.93
CA GLN A 181 -17.72 -29.99 6.38
C GLN A 181 -18.54 -28.81 6.93
N GLY A 182 -18.55 -27.71 6.18
CA GLY A 182 -19.23 -26.47 6.54
C GLY A 182 -18.53 -25.32 5.83
N GLU A 183 -18.94 -25.05 4.60
CA GLU A 183 -18.37 -24.09 3.66
C GLU A 183 -18.04 -22.74 4.30
N ALA A 184 -16.78 -22.59 4.72
CA ALA A 184 -16.23 -21.27 4.98
C ALA A 184 -16.09 -20.59 3.61
N GLN A 185 -17.03 -19.71 3.27
CA GLN A 185 -17.03 -18.94 2.03
C GLN A 185 -15.69 -18.17 1.90
N HIS A 186 -14.78 -18.70 1.08
CA HIS A 186 -13.80 -17.85 0.42
C HIS A 186 -14.60 -16.92 -0.50
N ILE A 187 -14.85 -15.68 -0.06
CA ILE A 187 -15.65 -14.66 -0.78
C ILE A 187 -15.13 -14.39 -2.22
N GLY A 188 -13.93 -14.87 -2.55
CA GLY A 188 -13.39 -14.83 -3.90
C GLY A 188 -12.97 -13.41 -4.32
N LEU A 189 -12.78 -12.50 -3.36
CA LEU A 189 -12.41 -11.11 -3.63
C LEU A 189 -11.15 -10.98 -4.48
N GLY A 190 -10.11 -11.78 -4.20
CA GLY A 190 -8.89 -11.79 -5.01
C GLY A 190 -9.15 -12.19 -6.46
N SER A 191 -9.98 -13.21 -6.68
CA SER A 191 -10.38 -13.66 -8.01
C SER A 191 -11.13 -12.55 -8.76
N GLN A 192 -12.12 -11.93 -8.11
CA GLN A 192 -12.89 -10.83 -8.69
C GLN A 192 -12.02 -9.61 -9.03
N LEU A 193 -11.03 -9.29 -8.19
CA LEU A 193 -10.05 -8.23 -8.46
C LEU A 193 -9.21 -8.56 -9.71
N ILE A 194 -8.72 -9.80 -9.83
CA ILE A 194 -7.94 -10.24 -11.00
C ILE A 194 -8.79 -10.19 -12.27
N ASP A 195 -10.03 -10.65 -12.22
CA ASP A 195 -10.92 -10.64 -13.38
C ASP A 195 -11.23 -9.21 -13.83
N LYS A 196 -11.44 -8.29 -12.88
CA LYS A 196 -11.60 -6.87 -13.21
C LYS A 196 -10.32 -6.27 -13.79
N ALA A 197 -9.15 -6.65 -13.27
CA ALA A 197 -7.87 -6.20 -13.81
C ALA A 197 -7.67 -6.68 -15.25
N LYS A 198 -8.06 -7.91 -15.59
CA LYS A 198 -8.06 -8.43 -16.96
C LYS A 198 -8.98 -7.62 -17.87
N GLU A 199 -10.20 -7.32 -17.42
CA GLU A 199 -11.16 -6.49 -18.16
C GLU A 199 -10.58 -5.11 -18.49
N ILE A 200 -10.04 -4.40 -17.48
CA ILE A 200 -9.43 -3.07 -17.67
C ILE A 200 -8.24 -3.14 -18.62
N SER A 201 -7.37 -4.13 -18.45
CA SER A 201 -6.18 -4.30 -19.28
C SER A 201 -6.53 -4.57 -20.73
N LYS A 202 -7.53 -5.43 -20.98
CA LYS A 202 -8.01 -5.72 -22.33
C LYS A 202 -8.64 -4.49 -22.99
N ALA A 203 -9.48 -3.77 -22.26
CA ALA A 203 -10.09 -2.53 -22.74
C ALA A 203 -9.06 -1.44 -23.07
N ALA A 204 -7.92 -1.42 -22.36
CA ALA A 204 -6.80 -0.52 -22.63
C ALA A 204 -5.86 -1.00 -23.76
N GLY A 205 -6.17 -2.12 -24.43
CA GLY A 205 -5.43 -2.59 -25.60
C GLY A 205 -4.19 -3.44 -25.29
N TYR A 206 -4.06 -3.96 -24.07
CA TYR A 206 -2.99 -4.90 -23.74
C TYR A 206 -3.36 -6.32 -24.20
N SER A 207 -2.35 -7.06 -24.64
CA SER A 207 -2.52 -8.45 -25.10
C SER A 207 -2.31 -9.47 -23.97
N HIS A 208 -1.55 -9.08 -22.95
CA HIS A 208 -1.17 -9.93 -21.85
C HIS A 208 -1.22 -9.17 -20.52
N LEU A 209 -1.39 -9.91 -19.43
CA LEU A 209 -1.32 -9.42 -18.07
C LEU A 209 -0.23 -10.18 -17.33
N ALA A 210 0.75 -9.45 -16.83
CA ALA A 210 1.79 -9.96 -15.97
C ALA A 210 1.43 -9.74 -14.50
N VAL A 211 1.99 -10.56 -13.61
CA VAL A 211 1.91 -10.38 -12.16
C VAL A 211 3.25 -10.64 -11.50
N ILE A 212 3.58 -9.79 -10.52
CA ILE A 212 4.70 -10.02 -9.60
C ILE A 212 4.21 -11.01 -8.54
N SER A 213 4.63 -12.27 -8.66
CA SER A 213 4.24 -13.34 -7.73
C SER A 213 5.43 -13.82 -6.89
N ALA A 214 5.23 -13.96 -5.58
CA ALA A 214 6.14 -14.73 -4.75
C ALA A 214 6.03 -16.23 -5.09
N ILE A 215 7.10 -17.00 -4.87
CA ILE A 215 7.12 -18.45 -5.14
C ILE A 215 5.92 -19.17 -4.48
N GLY A 216 5.60 -18.79 -3.23
CA GLY A 216 4.50 -19.38 -2.47
C GLY A 216 3.09 -19.07 -3.01
N THR A 217 2.93 -18.08 -3.89
CA THR A 217 1.63 -17.69 -4.45
C THR A 217 1.45 -18.08 -5.92
N GLN A 218 2.42 -18.75 -6.54
CA GLN A 218 2.33 -19.12 -7.97
C GLN A 218 1.12 -20.02 -8.27
N LYS A 219 0.89 -21.05 -7.44
CA LYS A 219 -0.29 -21.94 -7.55
C LYS A 219 -1.63 -21.22 -7.46
N TYR A 220 -1.69 -20.08 -6.79
CA TYR A 220 -2.90 -19.26 -6.75
C TYR A 220 -3.16 -18.64 -8.13
N TYR A 221 -2.14 -18.07 -8.76
CA TYR A 221 -2.26 -17.48 -10.10
C TYR A 221 -2.41 -18.53 -11.22
N GLU A 222 -1.85 -19.73 -11.07
CA GLU A 222 -2.09 -20.84 -12.01
C GLU A 222 -3.59 -21.17 -12.17
N LYS A 223 -4.36 -21.11 -11.06
CA LYS A 223 -5.83 -21.27 -11.10
C LYS A 223 -6.54 -20.17 -11.89
N HIS A 224 -5.88 -19.02 -12.09
CA HIS A 224 -6.34 -17.91 -12.90
C HIS A 224 -5.73 -17.89 -14.31
N ASN A 225 -5.18 -19.03 -14.77
CA ASN A 225 -4.55 -19.25 -16.07
C ASN A 225 -3.26 -18.44 -16.29
N PHE A 226 -2.56 -18.07 -15.22
CA PHE A 226 -1.21 -17.53 -15.36
C PHE A 226 -0.19 -18.66 -15.47
N GLN A 227 0.86 -18.42 -16.23
CA GLN A 227 1.99 -19.33 -16.43
C GLN A 227 3.30 -18.57 -16.18
N ILE A 228 4.33 -19.27 -15.72
CA ILE A 228 5.65 -18.65 -15.53
C ILE A 228 6.25 -18.33 -16.90
N THR A 229 6.59 -17.06 -17.10
CA THR A 229 7.28 -16.55 -18.29
C THR A 229 8.42 -15.64 -17.83
N GLY A 230 9.65 -16.16 -17.87
CA GLY A 230 10.81 -15.45 -17.36
C GLY A 230 10.72 -15.21 -15.85
N LEU A 231 10.74 -13.93 -15.44
CA LEU A 231 10.69 -13.51 -14.03
C LEU A 231 9.28 -13.29 -13.49
N TYR A 232 8.26 -13.38 -14.34
CA TYR A 232 6.87 -13.07 -14.02
C TYR A 232 5.98 -14.28 -14.23
N MET A 233 4.76 -14.19 -13.70
CA MET A 233 3.67 -15.01 -14.19
C MET A 233 2.81 -14.18 -15.14
N THR A 234 2.44 -14.73 -16.29
CA THR A 234 1.72 -14.03 -17.35
C THR A 234 0.51 -14.81 -17.81
N THR A 235 -0.54 -14.12 -18.25
CA THR A 235 -1.70 -14.72 -18.92
C THR A 235 -2.10 -13.87 -20.12
N ALA A 236 -2.65 -14.50 -21.16
CA ALA A 236 -3.23 -13.79 -22.29
C ALA A 236 -4.61 -13.19 -21.91
N LEU A 237 -4.98 -12.06 -22.53
CA LEU A 237 -6.21 -11.30 -22.25
C LEU A 237 -7.34 -11.50 -23.28
#